data_AF-A0A958Z0W0-F1
#
_entry.id   AF-A0A958Z0W0-F1
#
_cell.length_a   1.000
_cell.length_b   1.000
_cell.length_c   1.000
_cell.angle_alpha   90.00
_cell.angle_beta   90.00
_cell.angle_gamma   90.00
#
_symmetry.space_group_name_H-M   'P 1'
#
loop_
_entity.id
_entity.type
_entity.pdbx_description
1 polymer ?
#
loop_
_entity_poly.entity_id
_entity_poly.type
_entity_poly.pdbx_seq_one_letter_code
_entity_poly.pdbx_strand_id
1 'polypeptide(L)'
;MKADKFTKVVLTIIAINLTLLTIRNLDLIPKSYANTNANNTILTPNTNYGIVPLNEDGSIDVRVKSFSPNSVMDVNIEEVGGYNTYGELEVKIKGQPIYVEMN
;
A
#
# COMPACT_ATOMS: atom_id res chain seq x y z
N MET A 1 -10.20 -30.90 54.29
CA MET A 1 -11.03 -29.77 53.84
C MET A 1 -10.31 -28.41 53.77
N LYS A 2 -9.17 -28.19 54.48
CA LYS A 2 -8.42 -26.90 54.41
C LYS A 2 -7.56 -26.73 53.15
N ALA A 3 -6.98 -27.82 52.64
CA ALA A 3 -6.15 -27.81 51.43
C ALA A 3 -6.91 -27.34 50.18
N ASP A 4 -8.20 -27.72 50.04
CA ASP A 4 -9.03 -27.35 48.89
C ASP A 4 -9.20 -25.82 48.76
N LYS A 5 -9.37 -25.11 49.88
CA LYS A 5 -9.45 -23.64 49.88
C LYS A 5 -8.11 -23.00 49.51
N PHE A 6 -7.00 -23.52 50.06
CA PHE A 6 -5.66 -23.01 49.76
C PHE A 6 -5.30 -23.19 48.29
N THR A 7 -5.54 -24.39 47.74
CA THR A 7 -5.29 -24.69 46.33
C THR A 7 -6.17 -23.83 45.43
N LYS A 8 -7.46 -23.60 45.76
CA LYS A 8 -8.32 -22.69 44.99
C LYS A 8 -7.81 -21.25 44.99
N VAL A 9 -7.33 -20.75 46.13
CA VAL A 9 -6.79 -19.38 46.23
C VAL A 9 -5.52 -19.26 45.38
N VAL A 10 -4.58 -20.19 45.52
CA VAL A 10 -3.33 -20.19 44.72
C VAL A 10 -3.64 -20.35 43.23
N LEU A 11 -4.57 -21.25 42.88
CA LEU A 11 -5.01 -21.48 41.49
C LEU A 11 -5.63 -20.21 40.89
N THR A 12 -6.37 -19.44 41.67
CA THR A 12 -6.95 -18.17 41.23
C THR A 12 -5.86 -17.13 40.99
N ILE A 13 -4.85 -17.04 41.87
CA ILE A 13 -3.74 -16.09 41.73
C ILE A 13 -2.89 -16.42 40.49
N ILE A 14 -2.58 -17.70 40.26
CA ILE A 14 -1.81 -18.09 39.05
C ILE A 14 -2.62 -17.87 37.78
N ALA A 15 -3.95 -18.11 37.82
CA ALA A 15 -4.81 -17.85 36.68
C ALA A 15 -4.83 -16.36 36.31
N ILE A 16 -5.00 -15.46 37.29
CA ILE A 16 -5.00 -14.00 37.06
C ILE A 16 -3.67 -13.53 36.43
N ASN A 17 -2.54 -13.97 36.98
CA ASN A 17 -1.23 -13.62 36.44
C ASN A 17 -1.04 -14.15 35.02
N LEU A 18 -1.49 -15.37 34.75
CA LEU A 18 -1.40 -15.97 33.41
C LEU A 18 -2.31 -15.25 32.42
N THR A 19 -3.52 -14.82 32.83
CA THR A 19 -4.44 -14.03 32.00
C THR A 19 -3.85 -12.66 31.64
N LEU A 20 -3.23 -11.98 32.61
CA LEU A 20 -2.55 -10.70 32.35
C LEU A 20 -1.36 -10.88 31.40
N LEU A 21 -0.57 -11.93 31.59
CA LEU A 21 0.56 -12.24 30.71
C LEU A 21 0.10 -12.59 29.29
N THR A 22 -0.99 -13.35 29.15
CA THR A 22 -1.55 -13.69 27.84
C THR A 22 -2.09 -12.45 27.14
N ILE A 23 -2.86 -11.58 27.80
CA ILE A 23 -3.34 -10.32 27.18
C ILE A 23 -2.18 -9.46 26.65
N ARG A 24 -1.02 -9.44 27.33
CA ARG A 24 0.15 -8.67 26.90
C ARG A 24 0.92 -9.30 25.74
N ASN A 25 0.93 -10.63 25.64
CA ASN A 25 1.62 -11.37 24.57
C ASN A 25 0.72 -11.70 23.38
N LEU A 26 -0.60 -11.60 23.57
CA LEU A 26 -1.57 -11.81 22.53
C LEU A 26 -1.56 -10.56 21.67
N ASP A 27 -0.87 -10.64 20.54
CA ASP A 27 -0.90 -9.64 19.46
C ASP A 27 -2.29 -9.65 18.81
N LEU A 28 -3.31 -9.22 19.57
CA LEU A 28 -4.73 -9.17 19.18
C LEU A 28 -4.95 -8.23 18.00
N ILE A 29 -4.07 -7.23 17.90
CA ILE A 29 -3.94 -6.36 16.74
C ILE A 29 -2.79 -6.95 15.94
N PRO A 30 -3.01 -7.44 14.70
CA PRO A 30 -1.93 -7.92 13.86
C PRO A 30 -0.90 -6.79 13.72
N LYS A 31 0.34 -7.07 14.14
CA LYS A 31 1.46 -6.19 13.86
C LYS A 31 1.62 -6.19 12.35
N SER A 32 1.29 -5.07 11.69
CA SER A 32 1.62 -4.88 10.29
C SER A 32 3.14 -4.81 10.21
N TYR A 33 3.76 -5.94 9.88
CA TYR A 33 5.12 -5.91 9.37
C TYR A 33 5.04 -5.27 8.00
N ALA A 34 5.18 -3.93 7.96
CA ALA A 34 5.57 -3.27 6.73
C ALA A 34 6.92 -3.89 6.37
N ASN A 35 6.92 -4.80 5.39
CA ASN A 35 8.14 -5.22 4.73
C ASN A 35 8.68 -4.00 4.01
N THR A 36 9.35 -3.16 4.78
CA THR A 36 10.12 -2.05 4.29
C THR A 36 11.36 -2.71 3.74
N ASN A 37 11.25 -3.21 2.51
CA ASN A 37 12.37 -3.09 1.60
C ASN A 37 12.61 -1.58 1.51
N ALA A 38 13.45 -1.11 2.43
CA ALA A 38 13.82 0.28 2.59
C ALA A 38 14.73 0.66 1.43
N ASN A 39 14.13 0.79 0.26
CA ASN A 39 14.46 1.89 -0.63
C ASN A 39 13.75 3.10 0.01
N ASN A 40 14.38 3.61 1.07
CA ASN A 40 13.93 4.71 1.89
C ASN A 40 13.42 5.88 1.05
N THR A 41 12.12 6.12 1.03
CA THR A 41 11.61 7.49 0.92
C THR A 41 10.38 7.59 1.80
N ILE A 42 10.63 8.01 3.03
CA ILE A 42 9.65 8.63 3.91
C ILE A 42 8.96 9.73 3.09
N LEU A 43 7.70 9.52 2.73
CA LEU A 43 6.85 10.55 2.16
C LEU A 43 6.50 11.54 3.27
N THR A 44 7.38 12.52 3.48
CA THR A 44 7.00 13.76 4.15
C THR A 44 5.84 14.40 3.37
N PRO A 45 4.91 15.14 4.01
CA PRO A 45 3.77 15.77 3.32
C PRO A 45 4.18 16.86 2.28
N ASN A 46 5.49 17.04 2.04
CA ASN A 46 6.12 18.00 1.16
C ASN A 46 7.14 17.36 0.21
N THR A 47 7.12 16.03 0.03
CA THR A 47 7.93 15.41 -1.03
C THR A 47 7.07 15.26 -2.28
N ASN A 48 7.34 16.07 -3.30
CA ASN A 48 6.81 15.95 -4.67
C ASN A 48 7.32 14.67 -5.36
N TYR A 49 7.20 13.51 -4.71
CA TYR A 49 7.72 12.24 -5.18
C TYR A 49 6.65 11.15 -5.05
N GLY A 50 6.18 10.64 -6.19
CA GLY A 50 5.74 9.25 -6.31
C GLY A 50 6.95 8.38 -6.70
N ILE A 51 6.71 7.20 -7.30
CA ILE A 51 7.78 6.37 -7.92
C ILE A 51 8.60 7.20 -8.94
N VAL A 52 8.05 8.32 -9.42
CA VAL A 52 8.71 9.37 -10.20
C VAL A 52 8.50 10.76 -9.55
N PRO A 53 9.41 11.72 -9.79
CA PRO A 53 9.22 13.11 -9.37
C PRO A 53 7.94 13.69 -9.98
N LEU A 54 7.18 14.43 -9.18
CA LEU A 54 5.97 15.12 -9.59
C LEU A 54 6.26 16.59 -9.86
N ASN A 55 5.53 17.16 -10.81
CA ASN A 55 5.50 18.60 -11.04
C ASN A 55 4.78 19.34 -9.88
N GLU A 56 4.91 20.66 -9.80
CA GLU A 56 4.27 21.48 -8.74
C GLU A 56 2.73 21.38 -8.76
N ASP A 57 2.14 21.12 -9.93
CA ASP A 57 0.70 20.91 -10.12
C ASP A 57 0.26 19.44 -9.89
N GLY A 58 1.19 18.56 -9.51
CA GLY A 58 0.96 17.14 -9.30
C GLY A 58 0.93 16.29 -10.59
N SER A 59 1.19 16.89 -11.76
CA SER A 59 1.29 16.17 -13.02
C SER A 59 2.62 15.41 -13.18
N ILE A 60 2.67 14.50 -14.15
CA ILE A 60 3.87 13.73 -14.51
C ILE A 60 4.14 13.90 -16.01
N ASP A 61 5.29 14.49 -16.35
CA ASP A 61 5.76 14.58 -17.73
C ASP A 61 6.87 13.56 -18.00
N VAL A 62 6.64 12.67 -18.98
CA VAL A 62 7.60 11.64 -19.37
C VAL A 62 8.06 11.87 -20.82
N ARG A 63 9.38 11.82 -21.04
CA ARG A 63 9.99 11.81 -22.37
C ARG A 63 10.79 10.53 -22.59
N VAL A 64 10.38 9.74 -23.57
CA VAL A 64 11.13 8.56 -24.01
C VAL A 64 12.26 9.02 -24.95
N LYS A 65 13.52 8.77 -24.57
CA LYS A 65 14.70 9.22 -25.34
C LYS A 65 15.00 8.35 -26.56
N SER A 66 14.70 7.06 -26.47
CA SER A 66 14.98 6.10 -27.53
C SER A 66 13.99 4.96 -27.43
N PHE A 67 13.52 4.52 -28.58
CA PHE A 67 12.68 3.35 -28.75
C PHE A 67 13.04 2.70 -30.07
N SER A 68 12.91 1.37 -30.17
CA SER A 68 13.27 0.65 -31.39
C SER A 68 12.33 1.06 -32.53
N PRO A 69 12.84 1.42 -33.73
CA PRO A 69 12.02 1.95 -34.84
C PRO A 69 10.88 1.05 -35.31
N ASN A 70 10.96 -0.26 -35.04
CA ASN A 70 9.99 -1.26 -35.45
C ASN A 70 9.24 -1.89 -34.26
N SER A 71 9.32 -1.28 -33.09
CA SER A 71 8.59 -1.76 -31.91
C SER A 71 7.28 -0.97 -31.75
N VAL A 72 6.34 -1.49 -30.96
CA VAL A 72 5.11 -0.77 -30.57
C VAL A 72 5.24 -0.34 -29.11
N MET A 73 4.98 0.93 -28.82
CA MET A 73 4.93 1.42 -27.45
C MET A 73 3.57 1.05 -26.87
N ASP A 74 3.56 0.00 -26.07
CA ASP A 74 2.36 -0.45 -25.39
C ASP A 74 2.13 0.40 -24.12
N VAL A 75 0.94 0.98 -24.02
CA VAL A 75 0.52 1.81 -22.89
C VAL A 75 -0.84 1.30 -22.41
N ASN A 76 -0.80 0.51 -21.34
CA ASN A 76 -1.99 -0.04 -20.72
C ASN A 76 -2.43 0.84 -19.55
N ILE A 77 -3.70 1.26 -19.58
CA ILE A 77 -4.32 2.03 -18.50
C ILE A 77 -5.31 1.08 -17.80
N GLU A 78 -4.89 0.55 -16.65
CA GLU A 78 -5.70 -0.44 -15.91
C GLU A 78 -6.87 0.20 -15.16
N GLU A 79 -6.63 1.35 -14.53
CA GLU A 79 -7.64 2.08 -13.78
C GLU A 79 -7.39 3.58 -13.89
N VAL A 80 -8.49 4.33 -14.03
CA VAL A 80 -8.50 5.79 -13.90
C VAL A 80 -9.45 6.12 -12.76
N GLY A 81 -8.91 6.49 -11.60
CA GLY A 81 -9.64 6.60 -10.35
C GLY A 81 -9.27 7.83 -9.52
N GLY A 82 -10.10 8.15 -8.53
CA GLY A 82 -9.97 9.31 -7.65
C GLY A 82 -11.33 9.85 -7.21
N TYR A 83 -11.36 10.62 -6.11
CA TYR A 83 -12.62 11.10 -5.51
C TYR A 83 -13.46 12.02 -6.44
N ASN A 84 -12.88 12.53 -7.54
CA ASN A 84 -13.55 13.46 -8.47
C ASN A 84 -13.30 13.10 -9.94
N THR A 85 -13.09 11.84 -10.25
CA THR A 85 -12.83 11.40 -11.63
C THR A 85 -14.16 11.12 -12.33
N TYR A 86 -14.54 11.97 -13.29
CA TYR A 86 -15.76 11.85 -14.09
C TYR A 86 -15.49 12.25 -15.54
N GLY A 87 -16.18 11.61 -16.49
CA GLY A 87 -16.11 11.92 -17.93
C GLY A 87 -15.27 10.93 -18.74
N GLU A 88 -15.03 11.29 -20.00
CA GLU A 88 -14.24 10.49 -20.93
C GLU A 88 -12.74 10.71 -20.73
N LEU A 89 -11.94 9.65 -20.83
CA LEU A 89 -10.48 9.76 -20.86
C LEU A 89 -10.02 10.19 -22.25
N GLU A 90 -9.56 11.44 -22.37
CA GLU A 90 -9.04 11.94 -23.64
C GLU A 90 -7.60 11.44 -23.89
N VAL A 91 -7.41 10.66 -24.95
CA VAL A 91 -6.08 10.20 -25.40
C VAL A 91 -5.74 10.83 -26.75
N LYS A 92 -4.69 11.66 -26.78
CA LYS A 92 -4.22 12.38 -27.98
C LYS A 92 -2.89 11.82 -28.47
N ILE A 93 -2.91 11.06 -29.56
CA ILE A 93 -1.69 10.57 -30.22
C ILE A 93 -1.39 11.44 -31.44
N LYS A 94 -0.17 11.97 -31.55
CA LYS A 94 0.27 12.81 -32.68
C LYS A 94 1.35 12.08 -33.49
N GLY A 95 1.19 12.07 -34.82
CA GLY A 95 2.24 11.62 -35.75
C GLY A 95 2.36 10.11 -35.95
N GLN A 96 1.39 9.30 -35.51
CA GLN A 96 1.32 7.85 -35.77
C GLN A 96 -0.13 7.44 -36.08
N PRO A 97 -0.38 6.42 -36.93
CA PRO A 97 -1.71 5.85 -37.12
C PRO A 97 -2.22 5.20 -35.82
N ILE A 98 -3.48 5.46 -35.48
CA ILE A 98 -4.14 4.97 -34.26
C ILE A 98 -4.97 3.75 -34.64
N TYR A 99 -4.74 2.63 -33.96
CA TYR A 99 -5.58 1.43 -34.04
C TYR A 99 -6.30 1.27 -32.70
N VAL A 100 -7.63 1.29 -32.71
CA VAL A 100 -8.46 1.06 -31.52
C VAL A 100 -9.07 -0.33 -31.65
N GLU A 101 -8.65 -1.26 -30.79
CA GLU A 101 -9.29 -2.56 -30.64
C GLU A 101 -10.33 -2.45 -29.52
N MET A 102 -11.60 -2.67 -29.85
CA MET A 102 -12.69 -2.79 -28.88
C MET A 102 -13.00 -4.28 -28.72
N ASN A 103 -12.81 -4.82 -27.51
CA ASN A 103 -13.24 -6.17 -27.13
C ASN A 103 -14.66 -6.15 -26.57
#